data_AF-A0A8J8EY93-F1
#
_entry.id   AF-A0A8J8EY93-F1
#
_cell.length_a   1.000
_cell.length_b   1.000
_cell.length_c   1.000
_cell.angle_alpha   90.00
_cell.angle_beta   90.00
_cell.angle_gamma   90.00
#
_symmetry.space_group_name_H-M   'P 1'
#
loop_
_entity.id
_entity.type
_entity.pdbx_description
1 polymer ?
#
loop_
_entity_poly.entity_id
_entity_poly.type
_entity_poly.pdbx_seq_one_letter_code
_entity_poly.pdbx_strand_id
1 'polypeptide(L)'
;MKTWEGVKMYENVVCKSSEDLFLLIQEALRIGDGALVRVFLSSGNYYFHLLFDDEKLLLGEARSLRTNGRITGRAMLGMLMETLKGPFVADVMAVTDSDIKNTLLANIDLYEVTPKVLLFEMFTPKLWQSPLTPESGLESEPSLSL
;
A
#
# COMPACT_ATOMS: atom_id res chain seq x y z
N MET A 1 13.14 -6.53 8.62
CA MET A 1 13.21 -5.51 7.56
C MET A 1 14.40 -4.63 7.86
N LYS A 2 15.30 -4.41 6.89
CA LYS A 2 16.43 -3.49 7.07
C LYS A 2 15.93 -2.05 7.25
N THR A 3 16.72 -1.23 7.93
CA THR A 3 16.47 0.18 8.19
C THR A 3 16.49 0.98 6.89
N TRP A 4 15.64 2.00 6.79
CA TRP A 4 15.39 2.79 5.58
C TRP A 4 16.07 4.14 5.72
N GLU A 5 16.88 4.53 4.74
CA GLU A 5 17.53 5.84 4.69
C GLU A 5 16.86 6.66 3.57
N GLY A 6 15.69 7.22 3.86
CA GLY A 6 15.02 8.19 2.98
C GLY A 6 15.00 9.59 3.61
N VAL A 7 14.62 10.61 2.83
CA VAL A 7 14.38 11.95 3.38
C VAL A 7 13.05 11.92 4.11
N LYS A 8 13.11 12.06 5.45
CA LYS A 8 11.92 12.15 6.30
C LYS A 8 11.14 13.41 5.95
N MET A 9 9.89 13.23 5.53
CA MET A 9 9.00 14.32 5.13
C MET A 9 8.03 14.64 6.27
N TYR A 10 7.31 13.62 6.74
CA TYR A 10 6.26 13.75 7.75
C TYR A 10 6.39 12.63 8.77
N GLU A 11 6.38 12.97 10.05
CA GLU A 11 6.42 11.99 11.14
C GLU A 11 5.27 12.25 12.11
N ASN A 12 4.65 11.19 12.59
CA ASN A 12 3.58 11.20 13.58
C ASN A 12 2.39 12.11 13.20
N VAL A 13 2.06 12.20 11.91
CA VAL A 13 0.93 13.02 11.44
C VAL A 13 -0.38 12.31 11.74
N VAL A 14 -1.27 12.99 12.47
CA VAL A 14 -2.63 12.51 12.72
C VAL A 14 -3.49 12.77 11.48
N CYS A 15 -3.84 11.70 10.78
CA CYS A 15 -4.76 11.72 9.66
C CYS A 15 -6.18 11.45 10.18
N LYS A 16 -7.14 12.28 9.79
CA LYS A 16 -8.56 12.14 10.14
C LYS A 16 -9.32 11.31 9.11
N SER A 17 -8.79 11.19 7.90
CA SER A 17 -9.36 10.37 6.83
C SER A 17 -8.28 9.82 5.89
N SER A 18 -8.70 8.95 4.97
CA SER A 18 -7.83 8.38 3.94
C SER A 18 -7.25 9.43 2.99
N GLU A 19 -7.99 10.51 2.75
CA GLU A 19 -7.61 11.63 1.89
C GLU A 19 -6.40 12.40 2.45
N ASP A 20 -6.31 12.54 3.78
CA ASP A 20 -5.15 13.16 4.42
C ASP A 20 -3.87 12.38 4.09
N LEU A 21 -3.93 11.04 4.16
CA LEU A 21 -2.79 10.19 3.81
C LEU A 21 -2.45 10.26 2.33
N PHE A 22 -3.46 10.29 1.46
CA PHE A 22 -3.24 10.46 0.03
C PHE A 22 -2.46 11.74 -0.26
N LEU A 23 -2.84 12.87 0.35
CA LEU A 23 -2.13 14.14 0.18
C LEU A 23 -0.68 14.07 0.69
N LEU A 24 -0.42 13.42 1.83
CA LEU A 24 0.95 13.23 2.32
C LEU A 24 1.81 12.39 1.35
N ILE A 25 1.23 11.35 0.77
CA ILE A 25 1.90 10.51 -0.24
C ILE A 25 2.20 11.34 -1.50
N GLN A 26 1.24 12.14 -1.97
CA GLN A 26 1.43 13.01 -3.13
C GLN A 26 2.55 14.04 -2.91
N GLU A 27 2.64 14.64 -1.72
CA GLU A 27 3.75 15.54 -1.39
C GLU A 27 5.11 14.83 -1.37
N ALA A 28 5.17 13.59 -0.90
CA ALA A 28 6.41 12.80 -0.97
C ALA A 28 6.82 12.49 -2.41
N LEU A 29 5.86 12.11 -3.27
CA LEU A 29 6.07 11.84 -4.69
C LEU A 29 6.41 13.09 -5.51
N ARG A 30 6.13 14.30 -5.00
CA ARG A 30 6.56 15.55 -5.63
C ARG A 30 8.05 15.81 -5.45
N ILE A 31 8.68 15.17 -4.46
CA ILE A 31 10.08 15.39 -4.06
C ILE A 31 10.97 14.18 -4.40
N GLY A 32 10.43 12.97 -4.32
CA GLY A 32 11.12 11.73 -4.65
C GLY A 32 10.38 10.91 -5.71
N ASP A 33 10.98 9.80 -6.12
CA ASP A 33 10.42 8.87 -7.12
C ASP A 33 9.42 7.88 -6.48
N GLY A 34 9.31 7.87 -5.16
CA GLY A 34 8.42 7.00 -4.41
C GLY A 34 8.15 7.50 -3.00
N ALA A 35 7.24 6.81 -2.32
CA ALA A 35 6.86 7.11 -0.94
C ALA A 35 6.92 5.85 -0.08
N LEU A 36 7.70 5.92 1.01
CA LEU A 36 7.65 4.95 2.09
C LEU A 36 6.69 5.45 3.16
N VAL A 37 5.73 4.61 3.53
CA VAL A 37 4.63 4.99 4.40
C VAL A 37 4.52 4.00 5.55
N ARG A 38 4.34 4.53 6.77
CA ARG A 38 3.90 3.76 7.93
C ARG A 38 2.55 4.28 8.39
N VAL A 39 1.64 3.35 8.70
CA VAL A 39 0.34 3.69 9.28
C VAL A 39 0.20 2.97 10.61
N PHE A 40 -0.12 3.74 11.65
CA PHE A 40 -0.29 3.26 13.02
C PHE A 40 -1.71 3.55 13.50
N LEU A 41 -2.31 2.57 14.17
CA LEU A 41 -3.57 2.77 14.89
C LEU A 41 -3.29 3.04 16.37
N SER A 42 -4.11 3.90 16.99
CA SER A 42 -4.03 4.19 18.41
C SER A 42 -4.34 2.99 19.31
N SER A 43 -5.18 2.06 18.86
CA SER A 43 -5.63 0.88 19.60
C SER A 43 -5.29 -0.46 18.92
N GLY A 44 -4.54 -0.43 17.82
CA GLY A 44 -4.22 -1.60 17.02
C GLY A 44 -3.01 -2.39 17.52
N ASN A 45 -3.03 -3.70 17.33
CA ASN A 45 -1.86 -4.57 17.54
C ASN A 45 -0.96 -4.66 16.31
N TYR A 46 -1.23 -3.86 15.28
CA TYR A 46 -0.53 -3.87 14.01
C TYR A 46 -0.22 -2.45 13.56
N TYR A 47 0.88 -2.32 12.81
CA TYR A 47 1.15 -1.15 11.97
C TYR A 47 1.40 -1.62 10.55
N PHE A 48 1.11 -0.75 9.59
CA PHE A 48 1.33 -1.03 8.17
C PHE A 48 2.64 -0.44 7.72
N HIS A 49 3.26 -1.13 6.77
CA HIS A 49 4.42 -0.63 6.06
C HIS A 49 4.19 -0.78 4.57
N LEU A 50 4.21 0.34 3.86
CA LEU A 50 3.83 0.43 2.46
C LEU A 50 4.92 1.15 1.68
N LEU A 51 5.15 0.72 0.44
CA LEU A 51 5.98 1.42 -0.53
C LEU A 51 5.13 1.69 -1.78
N PHE A 52 5.14 2.93 -2.23
CA PHE A 52 4.51 3.37 -3.47
C PHE A 52 5.56 3.90 -4.44
N ASP A 53 5.36 3.65 -5.74
CA ASP A 53 5.85 4.55 -6.80
C ASP A 53 4.77 5.61 -7.10
N ASP A 54 4.92 6.34 -8.20
CA ASP A 54 3.97 7.35 -8.65
C ASP A 54 2.63 6.76 -9.13
N GLU A 55 2.57 5.45 -9.40
CA GLU A 55 1.42 4.79 -9.99
C GLU A 55 0.65 3.92 -8.98
N LYS A 56 1.33 3.15 -8.14
CA LYS A 56 0.76 1.98 -7.45
C LYS A 56 1.49 1.57 -6.18
N LEU A 57 0.85 0.67 -5.44
CA LEU A 57 1.44 -0.03 -4.31
C LEU A 57 2.47 -1.06 -4.81
N LEU A 58 3.73 -0.87 -4.42
CA LEU A 58 4.83 -1.78 -4.72
C LEU A 58 4.97 -2.87 -3.67
N LEU A 59 5.02 -2.49 -2.38
CA LEU A 59 5.13 -3.39 -1.23
C LEU A 59 4.11 -3.03 -0.17
N GLY A 60 3.52 -4.04 0.48
CA GLY A 60 2.67 -3.82 1.63
C GLY A 60 2.67 -4.98 2.61
N GLU A 61 2.92 -4.69 3.90
CA GLU A 61 2.73 -5.64 4.98
C GLU A 61 2.13 -4.96 6.23
N ALA A 62 1.35 -5.70 7.01
CA ALA A 62 0.98 -5.34 8.37
C ALA A 62 1.82 -6.15 9.34
N ARG A 63 2.54 -5.48 10.24
CA ARG A 63 3.40 -6.10 11.25
C ARG A 63 2.75 -6.02 12.61
N SER A 64 2.73 -7.14 13.33
CA SER A 64 2.24 -7.10 14.71
C SER A 64 3.24 -6.37 15.61
N LEU A 65 2.72 -5.57 16.54
CA LEU A 65 3.47 -4.92 17.61
C LEU A 65 3.81 -5.88 18.75
N ARG A 66 3.07 -7.00 18.86
CA ARG A 66 3.20 -7.96 19.96
C ARG A 66 3.90 -9.23 19.54
N THR A 67 3.54 -9.74 18.36
CA THR A 67 4.15 -10.93 17.79
C THR A 67 5.07 -10.48 16.65
N ASN A 68 6.15 -11.19 16.37
CA ASN A 68 6.96 -10.90 15.18
C ASN A 68 6.25 -11.38 13.88
N GLY A 69 4.91 -11.45 13.90
CA GLY A 69 4.07 -11.90 12.81
C GLY A 69 3.84 -10.80 11.78
N ARG A 70 3.61 -11.22 10.53
CA ARG A 70 3.26 -10.33 9.42
C ARG A 70 2.04 -10.85 8.66
N ILE A 71 1.22 -9.93 8.19
CA ILE A 71 0.10 -10.18 7.28
C ILE A 71 0.44 -9.47 5.97
N THR A 72 0.26 -10.15 4.85
CA THR A 72 0.61 -9.65 3.50
C THR A 72 -0.55 -9.87 2.53
N GLY A 73 -0.37 -9.44 1.28
CA GLY A 73 -1.34 -9.73 0.23
C GLY A 73 -2.67 -9.00 0.37
N ARG A 74 -3.73 -9.60 -0.19
CA ARG A 74 -5.10 -9.06 -0.13
C ARG A 74 -5.63 -8.93 1.31
N ALA A 75 -5.22 -9.81 2.22
CA ALA A 75 -5.63 -9.74 3.62
C ALA A 75 -5.10 -8.48 4.32
N MET A 76 -3.83 -8.15 4.09
CA MET A 76 -3.23 -6.90 4.59
C MET A 76 -3.95 -5.68 4.03
N LEU A 77 -4.21 -5.68 2.73
CA LEU A 77 -4.90 -4.59 2.05
C LEU A 77 -6.31 -4.38 2.61
N GLY A 78 -7.07 -5.44 2.84
CA GLY A 78 -8.38 -5.35 3.50
C GLY A 78 -8.30 -4.72 4.89
N MET A 79 -7.32 -5.12 5.70
CA MET A 79 -7.09 -4.51 7.03
C MET A 79 -6.69 -3.03 6.93
N LEU A 80 -5.87 -2.67 5.94
CA LEU A 80 -5.50 -1.28 5.69
C LEU A 80 -6.74 -0.46 5.35
N MET A 81 -7.56 -0.92 4.41
CA MET A 81 -8.77 -0.20 3.99
C MET A 81 -9.76 0.02 5.14
N GLU A 82 -9.93 -0.97 6.03
CA GLU A 82 -10.73 -0.78 7.25
C GLU A 82 -10.09 0.23 8.22
N THR A 83 -8.76 0.22 8.34
CA THR A 83 -8.02 1.18 9.18
C THR A 83 -8.21 2.61 8.70
N LEU A 84 -8.15 2.84 7.39
CA LEU A 84 -8.24 4.17 6.78
C LEU A 84 -9.65 4.81 6.90
N LYS A 85 -10.67 4.07 7.37
CA LYS A 85 -12.01 4.61 7.66
C LYS A 85 -12.07 5.44 8.95
N GLY A 86 -11.10 5.27 9.84
CA GLY A 86 -11.02 6.01 11.11
C GLY A 86 -9.77 6.89 11.18
N PRO A 87 -9.58 7.63 12.29
CA PRO A 87 -8.34 8.37 12.52
C PRO A 87 -7.14 7.44 12.74
N PHE A 88 -6.00 7.80 12.18
CA PHE A 88 -4.74 7.05 12.32
C PHE A 88 -3.54 8.01 12.35
N VAL A 89 -2.37 7.49 12.70
CA VAL A 89 -1.10 8.21 12.65
C VAL A 89 -0.31 7.69 11.47
N ALA A 90 0.34 8.58 10.71
CA ALA A 90 1.18 8.21 9.58
C ALA A 90 2.57 8.83 9.66
N ASP A 91 3.56 8.05 9.23
CA ASP A 91 4.86 8.56 8.81
C ASP A 91 4.95 8.42 7.29
N VAL A 92 5.47 9.45 6.62
CA VAL A 92 5.70 9.43 5.17
C VAL A 92 7.11 9.95 4.88
N MET A 93 7.84 9.21 4.06
CA MET A 93 9.20 9.55 3.63
C MET A 93 9.28 9.53 2.11
N ALA A 94 9.89 10.55 1.52
CA ALA A 94 10.22 10.55 0.11
C ALA A 94 11.45 9.67 -0.10
N VAL A 95 11.42 8.83 -1.14
CA VAL A 95 12.50 7.91 -1.48
C VAL A 95 12.91 8.07 -2.95
N THR A 96 14.19 7.82 -3.24
CA THR A 96 14.72 7.87 -4.60
C THR A 96 14.47 6.56 -5.34
N ASP A 97 14.56 6.56 -6.66
CA ASP A 97 14.51 5.34 -7.50
C ASP A 97 15.53 4.28 -7.04
N SER A 98 16.72 4.71 -6.59
CA SER A 98 17.73 3.80 -6.05
C SER A 98 17.26 3.12 -4.75
N ASP A 99 16.60 3.87 -3.87
CA ASP A 99 16.04 3.34 -2.63
C ASP A 99 14.90 2.35 -2.91
N ILE A 100 14.03 2.66 -3.87
CA ILE A 100 12.96 1.78 -4.33
C ILE A 100 13.55 0.46 -4.84
N LYS A 101 14.54 0.51 -5.76
CA LYS A 101 15.17 -0.68 -6.32
C LYS A 101 15.83 -1.54 -5.25
N ASN A 102 16.64 -0.93 -4.38
CA ASN A 102 17.30 -1.62 -3.27
C ASN A 102 16.29 -2.29 -2.34
N THR A 103 15.18 -1.61 -2.09
CA THR A 103 14.09 -2.12 -1.28
C THR A 103 13.40 -3.32 -1.92
N LEU A 104 13.06 -3.22 -3.21
CA LEU A 104 12.39 -4.29 -3.94
C LEU A 104 13.26 -5.54 -3.98
N LEU A 105 14.55 -5.38 -4.31
CA LEU A 105 15.52 -6.47 -4.32
C LEU A 105 15.64 -7.16 -2.94
N ALA A 106 15.60 -6.39 -1.86
CA ALA A 106 15.66 -6.94 -0.51
C ALA A 106 14.36 -7.61 -0.04
N ASN A 107 13.24 -7.43 -0.75
CA ASN A 107 11.91 -7.90 -0.35
C ASN A 107 11.12 -8.48 -1.53
N ILE A 108 11.79 -9.23 -2.43
CA ILE A 108 11.17 -9.73 -3.66
C ILE A 108 9.94 -10.61 -3.38
N ASP A 109 10.00 -11.49 -2.37
CA ASP A 109 8.87 -12.33 -1.96
C ASP A 109 7.65 -11.50 -1.55
N LEU A 110 7.88 -10.35 -0.90
CA LEU A 110 6.81 -9.44 -0.51
C LEU A 110 6.25 -8.72 -1.73
N TYR A 111 7.10 -8.34 -2.67
CA TYR A 111 6.69 -7.74 -3.93
C TYR A 111 5.76 -8.66 -4.71
N GLU A 112 6.08 -9.94 -4.84
CA GLU A 112 5.27 -10.91 -5.59
C GLU A 112 3.86 -11.08 -5.01
N VAL A 113 3.73 -11.08 -3.68
CA VAL A 113 2.43 -11.28 -3.02
C VAL A 113 1.64 -9.98 -2.84
N THR A 114 2.28 -8.81 -2.97
CA THR A 114 1.61 -7.51 -2.78
C THR A 114 0.72 -7.18 -3.98
N PRO A 115 -0.60 -6.99 -3.79
CA PRO A 115 -1.50 -6.60 -4.87
C PRO A 115 -1.08 -5.25 -5.45
N LYS A 116 -0.92 -5.18 -6.78
CA LYS A 116 -0.49 -3.98 -7.52
C LYS A 116 -1.66 -3.04 -7.76
N VAL A 117 -2.19 -2.51 -6.67
CA VAL A 117 -3.32 -1.58 -6.71
C VAL A 117 -2.83 -0.20 -7.03
N LEU A 118 -3.51 0.47 -7.95
CA LEU A 118 -3.18 1.83 -8.33
C LEU A 118 -3.43 2.79 -7.16
N LEU A 119 -2.52 3.74 -6.99
CA LEU A 119 -2.53 4.67 -5.88
C LEU A 119 -3.84 5.44 -5.82
N PHE A 120 -4.30 5.96 -6.96
CA PHE A 120 -5.57 6.69 -7.01
C PHE A 120 -6.76 5.79 -6.64
N GLU A 121 -6.78 4.53 -7.08
CA GLU A 121 -7.87 3.60 -6.77
C GLU A 121 -7.98 3.37 -5.28
N MET A 122 -6.83 3.23 -4.60
CA MET A 122 -6.78 3.00 -3.16
C MET A 122 -7.41 4.11 -2.33
N PHE A 123 -7.43 5.34 -2.82
CA PHE A 123 -8.01 6.49 -2.12
C PHE A 123 -9.29 7.03 -2.79
N THR A 124 -9.84 6.32 -3.77
CA THR A 124 -11.12 6.69 -4.41
C THR A 124 -12.28 5.89 -3.79
N PRO A 125 -13.25 6.53 -3.10
CA PRO A 125 -14.28 5.85 -2.31
C PRO A 125 -15.21 4.88 -3.06
N LYS A 126 -15.24 4.91 -4.40
CA LYS A 126 -16.22 4.19 -5.23
C LYS A 126 -15.71 2.89 -5.86
N LEU A 127 -14.39 2.65 -5.90
CA LEU A 127 -13.82 1.56 -6.68
C LEU A 127 -13.70 0.23 -5.91
N TRP A 128 -13.68 0.27 -4.58
CA TRP A 128 -13.54 -0.91 -3.73
C TRP A 128 -14.84 -1.66 -3.41
N GLN A 129 -16.00 -1.08 -3.76
CA GLN A 129 -17.31 -1.72 -3.58
C GLN A 129 -17.69 -2.62 -4.77
N SER A 130 -16.87 -2.65 -5.82
CA SER A 130 -17.01 -3.63 -6.89
C SER A 130 -16.18 -4.87 -6.55
N PRO A 131 -16.71 -6.10 -6.67
CA PRO A 131 -15.86 -7.27 -6.56
C PRO A 131 -14.79 -7.15 -7.64
N LEU A 132 -13.54 -6.94 -7.22
CA LEU A 132 -12.36 -6.95 -8.08
C LEU A 132 -12.50 -8.13 -9.03
N THR A 133 -12.76 -7.85 -10.30
CA THR A 133 -13.04 -8.86 -11.31
C THR A 133 -11.89 -9.86 -11.27
N PRO A 134 -12.14 -11.14 -11.01
CA PRO A 134 -11.13 -12.15 -11.27
C PRO A 134 -10.87 -12.15 -12.77
N GLU A 135 -9.61 -12.30 -13.15
CA GLU A 135 -9.23 -12.62 -14.53
C GLU A 135 -10.09 -13.82 -15.01
N SER A 136 -10.96 -13.60 -15.99
CA SER A 136 -11.48 -14.68 -16.82
C SER A 136 -10.87 -14.54 -18.20
N GLY A 137 -9.66 -15.11 -18.34
CA GLY A 137 -9.27 -15.70 -19.61
C GLY A 137 -10.23 -16.83 -19.98
N LEU A 138 -10.36 -17.04 -21.30
CA LEU A 138 -11.07 -18.10 -22.00
C LEU A 138 -12.60 -18.08 -21.95
N GLU A 139 -13.19 -17.53 -23.01
CA GLU A 139 -14.25 -18.24 -23.73
C GLU A 139 -13.80 -18.42 -25.19
N SER A 140 -13.32 -19.63 -25.46
CA SER A 140 -13.32 -20.26 -26.78
C SER A 140 -14.76 -20.37 -27.28
N GLU A 141 -15.02 -19.93 -28.51
CA GLU A 141 -16.26 -20.24 -29.23
C GLU A 141 -16.52 -21.75 -29.27
N PRO A 142 -17.80 -22.16 -29.24
CA PRO A 142 -18.19 -23.23 -30.13
C PRO A 142 -19.51 -22.96 -30.89
N SER A 143 -19.40 -23.10 -32.21
CA SER A 143 -20.36 -23.71 -33.14
C SER A 143 -21.83 -23.26 -33.09
N LEU A 144 -22.20 -22.41 -34.05
CA LEU A 144 -23.57 -22.34 -34.56
C LEU A 144 -23.83 -23.55 -35.46
N SER A 145 -24.71 -24.44 -35.02
CA SER A 145 -25.40 -25.40 -35.88
C SER A 145 -26.79 -24.84 -36.23
N LEU A 146 -27.00 -24.48 -37.49
CA LEU A 146 -28.29 -24.44 -38.20
C LEU A 146 -28.04 -24.66 -39.70
#